data_AF-A0A539DN00-F1
#
_entry.id   AF-A0A539DN00-F1
#
_cell.length_a   1.000
_cell.length_b   1.000
_cell.length_c   1.000
_cell.angle_alpha   90.00
_cell.angle_beta   90.00
_cell.angle_gamma   90.00
#
_symmetry.space_group_name_H-M   'P 1'
#
loop_
_entity.id
_entity.type
_entity.pdbx_description
1 polymer ?
#
loop_
_entity_poly.entity_id
_entity_poly.type
_entity_poly.pdbx_seq_one_letter_code
_entity_poly.pdbx_strand_id
1 'polypeptide(L)'
;MTEHAITTKHYYVIFGTLMVLLFVTVAIAEVDLGWFNIVAALSIACLKAVLIAVYFMHLKTARQMTRLWAITSVLWLGILIVLTYSDTLTRTWGMGN
;
A
#
# COMPACT_ATOMS: atom_id res chain seq x y z
N MET A 1 -3.60 22.29 -33.68
CA MET A 1 -3.05 21.58 -32.51
C MET A 1 -4.23 21.01 -31.74
N THR A 2 -4.68 19.81 -32.09
CA THR A 2 -5.83 19.17 -31.43
C THR A 2 -5.35 18.58 -30.12
N GLU A 3 -5.57 19.33 -29.06
CA GLU A 3 -5.39 18.92 -27.67
C GLU A 3 -6.18 17.63 -27.42
N HIS A 4 -5.48 16.50 -27.46
CA HIS A 4 -6.05 15.22 -27.11
C HIS A 4 -6.19 15.26 -25.58
N ALA A 5 -7.37 15.67 -25.09
CA ALA A 5 -7.71 15.69 -23.67
C ALA A 5 -7.56 14.26 -23.13
N ILE A 6 -6.36 13.95 -22.63
CA ILE A 6 -6.06 12.71 -21.92
C ILE A 6 -7.13 12.58 -20.84
N THR A 7 -7.81 11.44 -20.82
CA THR A 7 -9.09 11.19 -20.13
C THR A 7 -9.01 11.55 -18.63
N THR A 8 -9.16 12.83 -18.30
CA THR A 8 -8.94 13.37 -16.94
C THR A 8 -9.96 12.78 -15.96
N LYS A 9 -11.12 12.40 -16.50
CA LYS A 9 -12.21 11.74 -15.76
C LYS A 9 -11.76 10.49 -15.01
N HIS A 10 -10.83 9.69 -15.54
CA HIS A 10 -10.37 8.48 -14.84
C HIS A 10 -9.67 8.83 -13.52
N TYR A 11 -8.75 9.81 -13.52
CA TYR A 11 -8.03 10.20 -12.30
C TYR A 11 -8.97 10.74 -11.22
N TYR A 12 -10.01 11.48 -11.60
CA TYR A 12 -11.02 11.96 -10.64
C TYR A 12 -11.84 10.83 -10.02
N VAL A 13 -12.19 9.80 -10.79
CA VAL A 13 -12.88 8.60 -10.24
C VAL A 13 -11.99 7.90 -9.22
N ILE A 14 -10.72 7.66 -9.56
CA ILE A 14 -9.77 6.99 -8.65
C ILE A 14 -9.50 7.84 -7.41
N PHE A 15 -9.38 9.16 -7.58
CA PHE A 15 -9.26 10.10 -6.46
C PHE A 15 -10.47 10.01 -5.52
N GLY A 16 -11.69 9.96 -6.07
CA GLY A 16 -12.90 9.73 -5.29
C GLY A 16 -12.84 8.42 -4.50
N THR A 17 -12.43 7.32 -5.14
CA THR A 17 -12.24 6.03 -4.46
C THR A 17 -11.20 6.10 -3.34
N LEU A 18 -10.09 6.81 -3.55
CA LEU A 18 -9.08 7.01 -2.51
C LEU A 18 -9.59 7.87 -1.34
N MET A 19 -10.39 8.90 -1.61
CA MET A 19 -11.03 9.69 -0.56
C MET A 19 -11.99 8.85 0.27
N VAL A 20 -12.81 8.00 -0.35
CA VAL A 20 -13.66 7.06 0.39
C VAL A 20 -12.81 6.13 1.28
N LEU A 21 -11.73 5.56 0.72
CA LEU A 21 -10.83 4.70 1.49
C LEU A 21 -10.15 5.42 2.66
N LEU A 22 -9.83 6.71 2.50
CA LEU A 22 -9.32 7.56 3.56
C LEU A 22 -10.34 7.69 4.69
N PHE A 23 -11.58 8.07 4.37
CA PHE A 23 -12.64 8.21 5.38
C PHE A 23 -12.90 6.90 6.11
N VAL A 24 -12.88 5.77 5.40
CA VAL A 24 -13.00 4.43 6.01
C VAL A 24 -11.84 4.17 6.99
N THR A 25 -10.61 4.55 6.64
CA THR A 25 -9.45 4.40 7.53
C THR A 25 -9.58 5.24 8.79
N VAL A 26 -10.04 6.50 8.66
CA VAL A 26 -10.29 7.38 9.81
C VAL A 26 -11.39 6.82 10.69
N ALA A 27 -12.50 6.36 10.09
CA ALA A 27 -13.61 5.78 10.85
C ALA A 27 -13.17 4.52 11.62
N ILE A 28 -12.36 3.65 11.02
CA ILE A 28 -11.84 2.45 11.69
C ILE A 28 -10.85 2.80 12.80
N ALA A 29 -10.09 3.90 12.66
CA ALA A 29 -9.17 4.34 13.71
C ALA A 29 -9.91 4.79 14.99
N GLU A 30 -11.12 5.34 14.85
CA GLU A 30 -11.97 5.77 15.98
C GLU A 30 -12.75 4.61 16.62
N VAL A 31 -12.86 3.45 15.96
CA VAL A 31 -13.53 2.26 16.53
C VAL A 31 -12.48 1.34 17.14
N ASP A 32 -12.63 1.03 18.43
CA ASP A 32 -11.70 0.14 19.12
C ASP A 32 -12.02 -1.33 18.83
N LEU A 33 -11.45 -1.86 17.74
CA LEU A 33 -11.50 -3.27 17.36
C LEU A 33 -10.42 -4.12 18.07
N GLY A 34 -9.64 -3.53 18.99
CA GLY A 34 -8.49 -4.19 19.61
C GLY A 34 -7.46 -4.67 18.57
N TRP A 35 -7.07 -5.94 18.65
CA TRP A 35 -6.05 -6.52 17.75
C TRP A 35 -6.43 -6.44 16.25
N PHE A 36 -7.72 -6.51 15.93
CA PHE A 36 -8.18 -6.45 14.54
C PHE A 36 -7.98 -5.08 13.88
N ASN A 37 -7.80 -4.01 14.67
CA ASN A 37 -7.58 -2.67 14.14
C ASN A 37 -6.31 -2.62 13.28
N ILE A 38 -5.22 -3.25 13.73
CA ILE A 38 -3.95 -3.23 13.00
C ILE A 38 -4.03 -3.99 11.68
N VAL A 39 -4.75 -5.12 11.67
CA VAL A 39 -4.96 -5.92 10.46
C VAL A 39 -5.84 -5.17 9.46
N ALA A 40 -6.91 -4.52 9.94
CA ALA A 40 -7.78 -3.68 9.13
C ALA A 40 -7.03 -2.46 8.55
N ALA A 41 -6.28 -1.74 9.39
CA ALA A 41 -5.50 -0.58 8.96
C ALA A 41 -4.45 -0.95 7.90
N LEU A 42 -3.72 -2.06 8.08
CA LEU A 42 -2.72 -2.52 7.12
C LEU A 42 -3.35 -3.02 5.81
N SER A 43 -4.46 -3.75 5.87
CA SER A 43 -5.14 -4.22 4.66
C SER A 43 -5.68 -3.07 3.82
N ILE A 44 -6.28 -2.06 4.45
CA ILE A 44 -6.70 -0.83 3.76
C ILE A 44 -5.49 -0.06 3.22
N ALA A 45 -4.39 -0.02 3.99
CA ALA A 45 -3.15 0.61 3.56
C ALA A 45 -2.51 -0.05 2.33
N CYS A 46 -2.60 -1.38 2.21
CA CYS A 46 -2.17 -2.10 1.02
C CYS A 46 -3.09 -1.79 -0.17
N LEU A 47 -4.41 -1.77 0.05
CA LEU A 47 -5.37 -1.49 -1.02
C LEU A 47 -5.19 -0.09 -1.62
N LYS A 48 -5.01 0.96 -0.79
CA LYS A 48 -4.70 2.32 -1.28
C LYS A 48 -3.40 2.35 -2.08
N ALA A 49 -2.36 1.66 -1.61
CA ALA A 49 -1.06 1.63 -2.27
C ALA A 49 -1.14 0.97 -3.66
N VAL A 50 -1.91 -0.12 -3.78
CA VAL A 50 -2.14 -0.80 -5.07
C VAL A 50 -2.90 0.10 -6.04
N LEU A 51 -3.96 0.79 -5.60
CA LEU A 51 -4.67 1.75 -6.45
C LEU A 51 -3.74 2.86 -6.95
N ILE A 52 -2.95 3.44 -6.05
CA ILE A 52 -2.00 4.51 -6.40
C ILE A 52 -0.95 4.00 -7.39
N ALA A 53 -0.38 2.82 -7.17
CA ALA A 53 0.62 2.23 -8.04
C ALA A 53 0.06 1.98 -9.45
N VAL A 54 -1.09 1.31 -9.55
CA VAL A 54 -1.67 0.93 -10.84
C VAL A 54 -2.05 2.16 -11.67
N TYR A 55 -2.65 3.17 -11.04
CA TYR A 55 -3.26 4.29 -11.76
C TYR A 55 -2.44 5.58 -11.74
N PHE A 56 -1.99 6.05 -10.58
CA PHE A 56 -1.26 7.32 -10.47
C PHE A 56 0.21 7.17 -10.85
N MET A 57 0.84 6.03 -10.54
CA MET A 57 2.19 5.73 -11.02
C MET A 57 2.20 5.15 -12.44
N HIS A 58 1.03 5.07 -13.09
CA HIS A 58 0.87 4.57 -14.45
C HIS A 58 1.48 3.17 -14.68
N LEU A 59 1.59 2.33 -13.64
CA LEU A 59 2.21 1.00 -13.77
C LEU A 59 1.50 0.13 -14.81
N LYS A 60 0.18 0.33 -15.00
CA LYS A 60 -0.59 -0.40 -16.01
C LYS A 60 -0.12 -0.11 -17.43
N THR A 61 0.28 1.13 -17.71
CA THR A 61 0.70 1.62 -19.03
C THR A 61 2.23 1.64 -19.18
N ALA A 62 2.96 1.48 -18.07
CA ALA A 62 4.41 1.47 -18.04
C ALA A 62 5.00 0.30 -18.84
N ARG A 63 6.23 0.48 -19.32
CA ARG A 63 7.00 -0.56 -20.00
C ARG A 63 7.19 -1.78 -19.08
N GLN A 64 7.21 -2.97 -19.67
CA GLN A 64 7.36 -4.24 -18.94
C GLN A 64 8.54 -4.25 -17.96
N MET A 65 9.66 -3.62 -18.34
CA MET A 65 10.85 -3.46 -17.49
C MET A 65 10.52 -2.72 -16.18
N THR A 66 9.83 -1.58 -16.25
CA THR A 66 9.44 -0.78 -15.08
C THR A 66 8.51 -1.55 -14.15
N ARG A 67 7.58 -2.32 -14.73
CA ARG A 67 6.66 -3.16 -13.97
C ARG A 67 7.39 -4.29 -13.24
N LEU A 68 8.42 -4.89 -13.84
CA LEU A 68 9.26 -5.89 -13.17
C LEU A 68 10.00 -5.27 -11.98
N TRP A 69 10.67 -4.13 -12.17
CA TRP A 69 11.36 -3.44 -11.08
C TRP A 69 10.45 -3.06 -9.92
N ALA A 70 9.23 -2.62 -10.20
CA ALA A 70 8.25 -2.31 -9.16
C ALA A 70 7.81 -3.54 -8.36
N ILE A 71 7.65 -4.70 -9.01
CA ILE A 71 7.34 -5.96 -8.31
C ILE A 71 8.57 -6.41 -7.50
N THR A 72 9.77 -6.33 -8.08
CA THR A 72 11.03 -6.68 -7.41
C THR A 72 11.27 -5.82 -6.18
N SER A 73 10.99 -4.51 -6.22
CA SER A 73 11.17 -3.64 -5.05
C SER A 73 10.21 -3.98 -3.91
N VAL A 74 8.95 -4.28 -4.22
CA VAL A 74 7.96 -4.72 -3.22
C VAL A 74 8.34 -6.07 -2.63
N LEU A 75 8.79 -7.01 -3.47
CA LEU A 75 9.30 -8.32 -3.01
C LEU A 75 10.53 -8.15 -2.12
N TRP A 76 11.47 -7.30 -2.51
CA TRP A 76 12.66 -7.00 -1.73
C TRP A 76 12.31 -6.40 -0.36
N LEU A 77 11.40 -5.43 -0.33
CA LEU A 77 10.87 -4.86 0.92
C LEU A 77 10.24 -5.94 1.81
N GLY A 78 9.44 -6.84 1.23
CA GLY A 78 8.84 -7.97 1.95
C GLY A 78 9.90 -8.89 2.59
N ILE A 79 10.97 -9.20 1.86
CA ILE A 79 12.10 -9.99 2.39
C ILE A 79 12.72 -9.27 3.59
N LEU A 80 13.02 -7.97 3.47
CA LEU A 80 13.61 -7.20 4.56
C LEU A 80 12.71 -7.19 5.81
N ILE A 81 11.40 -6.99 5.65
CA ILE A 81 10.44 -6.99 6.76
C ILE A 81 10.42 -8.36 7.46
N VAL A 82 10.34 -9.45 6.71
CA VAL A 82 10.30 -10.81 7.28
C VAL A 82 11.60 -11.15 8.02
N LEU A 83 12.75 -10.78 7.45
CA LEU A 83 14.05 -10.99 8.09
C LEU A 83 14.17 -10.18 9.39
N THR A 84 13.81 -8.90 9.38
CA THR A 84 13.82 -8.06 10.58
C THR A 84 12.87 -8.61 11.65
N TYR A 85 11.66 -9.03 11.26
CA TYR A 85 10.71 -9.62 12.21
C TYR A 85 11.25 -10.91 12.82
N SER A 86 11.85 -11.78 12.00
CA SER A 86 12.46 -13.04 12.44
C SER A 86 13.63 -12.81 13.40
N ASP A 87 14.45 -11.80 13.12
CA ASP A 87 15.54 -11.35 14.00
C ASP A 87 14.97 -10.91 15.35
N THR A 88 13.98 -10.01 15.37
CA THR A 88 13.37 -9.53 16.63
C THR A 88 12.71 -10.63 17.45
N LEU A 89 12.11 -11.64 16.82
CA LEU A 89 11.52 -12.78 17.52
C LEU A 89 12.57 -13.72 18.13
N THR A 90 13.69 -13.90 17.43
CA THR A 90 14.78 -14.79 17.88
C THR A 90 15.66 -14.11 18.93
N ARG A 91 15.65 -12.77 18.98
CA ARG A 91 16.29 -12.01 20.05
C ARG A 91 15.59 -12.28 21.37
N THR A 92 16.12 -13.24 22.11
CA THR A 92 15.91 -13.41 23.55
C THR A 92 16.55 -12.23 24.26
N TRP A 93 15.88 -11.07 24.25
CA TRP A 93 16.29 -9.92 25.05
C TRP A 93 16.27 -10.32 26.53
N GLY A 94 17.42 -10.77 27.02
CA GLY A 94 17.75 -10.96 28.43
C GLY A 94 16.62 -11.53 29.29
N MET A 95 16.37 -12.84 29.19
CA MET A 95 16.07 -13.62 30.40
C MET A 95 17.37 -13.75 31.20
N GLY A 96 17.89 -12.61 31.67
CA GLY A 96 18.93 -12.51 32.67
C GLY A 96 18.26 -12.32 34.00
N ASN A 97 18.19 -13.41 34.75
CA ASN A 97 18.20 -13.37 36.21
C ASN A 97 19.46 -12.65 36.71
#